data_AF-A0A2G6E2G9-F1
#
_entry.id   AF-A0A2G6E2G9-F1
#
_cell.length_a   1.000
_cell.length_b   1.000
_cell.length_c   1.000
_cell.angle_alpha   90.00
_cell.angle_beta   90.00
_cell.angle_gamma   90.00
#
_symmetry.space_group_name_H-M   'P 1'
#
loop_
_entity.id
_entity.type
_entity.pdbx_description
1 polymer ?
#
loop_
_entity_poly.entity_id
_entity_poly.type
_entity_poly.pdbx_seq_one_letter_code
_entity_poly.pdbx_strand_id
1 'polypeptide(L)'
;MQEFPLMMRKKAFWKTLKRESPGWIEADIINTTQQQEILRRYAPHRSDRPRPLPTIMIGLAVILLSNGIIMFYAANWRKMPPAFKLSQVVLLMLLMNALCYYFEVLRPGSQRLGRAFLFLGMISYGAGIALVAQIFHISAHPANGILAWSLGVLAMSWVMQDRWGLYLAALLAFIWHLWEYFEYGNPNYLFILFPCALGYLFYRNQSVRGVLFAIVQALVYYYQLNAYWAEQEMFRYDEFIISFWHGIPFGLALIAAGRLGEQNRILALSSRVLTAWGWLSTFAPFLFLSWPGGQLRLRYPFFRLNALSIEYLVLLLITIELWRFAARQGVEYRFPAAVLIFAVLIPILPIGSASVLIVVTHLGFLLFFFGMLYSSYLHIPDRRIERLLAFAFPIVMIVTKCIGFLGMGVLSSHFFVAYCIGFIIFGTVCLLINQSLKLLLAQKNVEFPAQLLNSLCALSGFLIVYALSFKVTQQNSVFEASAVTLTMLTLFLLIALGLYLFHWLRNPQRLLLVLSAIVFFTSVAVLMFAGPDISWVTYSLIFNALLLLMNGSLIYYSNRINSGKLANLAIASCLLQLITRYFDVFWDLLSGSALFVGTGLLALIGGTLLERYRRTRS
;
A
#
# COMPACT_ATOMS: atom_id res chain seq x y z
N MET A 1 -20.67 19.32 -26.50
CA MET A 1 -21.91 19.29 -25.68
C MET A 1 -21.93 18.04 -24.83
N GLN A 2 -21.81 18.20 -23.50
CA GLN A 2 -21.71 17.15 -22.49
C GLN A 2 -23.00 17.13 -21.66
N GLU A 3 -23.94 16.24 -21.97
CA GLU A 3 -25.11 15.96 -21.09
C GLU A 3 -24.84 14.85 -20.04
N PHE A 4 -23.59 14.40 -19.92
CA PHE A 4 -23.21 13.30 -19.04
C PHE A 4 -22.71 13.65 -17.62
N PRO A 5 -23.12 14.78 -16.98
CA PRO A 5 -23.02 14.90 -15.51
C PRO A 5 -24.35 15.12 -14.76
N LEU A 6 -25.48 15.38 -15.42
CA LEU A 6 -26.72 15.80 -14.73
C LEU A 6 -27.57 14.62 -14.20
N MET A 7 -27.60 13.48 -14.89
CA MET A 7 -28.47 12.35 -14.50
C MET A 7 -28.02 11.60 -13.24
N MET A 8 -26.71 11.39 -13.07
CA MET A 8 -26.16 10.74 -11.86
C MET A 8 -26.42 11.58 -10.59
N ARG A 9 -26.41 12.91 -10.72
CA ARG A 9 -26.74 13.85 -9.65
C ARG A 9 -28.20 13.76 -9.22
N LYS A 10 -29.15 13.61 -10.18
CA LYS A 10 -30.59 13.54 -9.89
C LYS A 10 -30.99 12.28 -9.09
N LYS A 11 -30.40 11.12 -9.37
CA LYS A 11 -30.75 9.86 -8.67
C LYS A 11 -30.25 9.83 -7.23
N ALA A 12 -29.03 10.30 -7.00
CA ALA A 12 -28.48 10.45 -5.65
C ALA A 12 -29.26 11.50 -4.85
N PHE A 13 -29.56 12.65 -5.47
CA PHE A 13 -30.36 13.71 -4.88
C PHE A 13 -31.78 13.24 -4.52
N TRP A 14 -32.48 12.53 -5.41
CA TRP A 14 -33.81 11.99 -5.13
C TRP A 14 -33.82 11.00 -3.96
N LYS A 15 -32.79 10.15 -3.83
CA LYS A 15 -32.64 9.24 -2.68
C LYS A 15 -32.46 10.01 -1.37
N THR A 16 -31.64 11.05 -1.38
CA THR A 16 -31.47 11.94 -0.23
C THR A 16 -32.78 12.65 0.12
N LEU A 17 -33.48 13.17 -0.89
CA LEU A 17 -34.76 13.87 -0.74
C LEU A 17 -35.84 12.96 -0.14
N LYS A 18 -35.93 11.71 -0.60
CA LYS A 18 -36.84 10.68 -0.01
C LYS A 18 -36.51 10.33 1.44
N ARG A 19 -35.23 10.42 1.83
CA ARG A 19 -34.78 10.13 3.20
C ARG A 19 -35.03 11.30 4.15
N GLU A 20 -34.88 12.53 3.67
CA GLU A 20 -34.94 13.75 4.51
C GLU A 20 -36.33 14.39 4.53
N SER A 21 -37.13 14.21 3.48
CA SER A 21 -38.46 14.81 3.37
C SER A 21 -39.48 14.40 4.45
N PRO A 22 -39.39 13.25 5.15
CA PRO A 22 -40.27 12.97 6.29
C PRO A 22 -40.01 13.92 7.47
N GLY A 23 -38.75 14.28 7.75
CA GLY A 23 -38.41 15.22 8.82
C GLY A 23 -38.90 16.65 8.56
N TRP A 24 -39.17 17.00 7.29
CA TRP A 24 -39.76 18.30 6.93
C TRP A 24 -41.29 18.34 7.13
N ILE A 25 -41.94 17.18 7.18
CA ILE A 25 -43.35 17.07 7.60
C ILE A 25 -43.43 17.18 9.13
N GLU A 26 -42.54 16.49 9.85
CA GLU A 26 -42.47 16.58 11.32
C GLU A 26 -42.15 18.00 11.81
N ALA A 27 -41.40 18.77 11.03
CA ALA A 27 -41.08 20.17 11.31
C ALA A 27 -42.12 21.17 10.78
N ASP A 28 -43.26 20.71 10.25
CA ASP A 28 -44.36 21.54 9.69
C ASP A 28 -43.93 22.50 8.56
N ILE A 29 -42.83 22.19 7.88
CA ILE A 29 -42.27 23.00 6.78
C ILE A 29 -43.02 22.72 5.46
N ILE A 30 -43.45 21.47 5.26
CA ILE A 30 -44.24 21.03 4.11
C ILE A 30 -45.34 20.06 4.55
N ASN A 31 -46.46 20.04 3.83
CA ASN A 31 -47.50 19.03 4.04
C ASN A 31 -47.26 17.76 3.19
N THR A 32 -47.97 16.68 3.51
CA THR A 32 -47.85 15.39 2.82
C THR A 32 -48.09 15.48 1.31
N THR A 33 -48.99 16.37 0.88
CA THR A 33 -49.32 16.60 -0.53
C THR A 33 -48.17 17.29 -1.27
N GLN A 34 -47.54 18.29 -0.66
CA GLN A 34 -46.35 18.98 -1.17
C GLN A 34 -45.15 18.04 -1.23
N GLN A 35 -44.97 17.19 -0.22
CA GLN A 35 -43.92 16.17 -0.22
C GLN A 35 -44.03 15.25 -1.44
N GLN A 36 -45.24 14.75 -1.73
CA GLN A 36 -45.49 13.89 -2.88
C GLN A 36 -45.20 14.62 -4.20
N GLU A 37 -45.57 15.89 -4.31
CA GLU A 37 -45.33 16.68 -5.52
C GLU A 37 -43.84 16.96 -5.76
N ILE A 38 -43.09 17.27 -4.70
CA ILE A 38 -41.62 17.44 -4.78
C ILE A 38 -40.96 16.11 -5.16
N LEU A 39 -41.34 15.01 -4.53
CA LEU A 39 -40.81 13.67 -4.83
C LEU A 39 -41.12 13.24 -6.27
N ARG A 40 -42.28 13.64 -6.80
CA ARG A 40 -42.70 13.39 -8.19
C ARG A 40 -41.91 14.24 -9.18
N ARG A 41 -41.69 15.52 -8.88
CA ARG A 41 -40.91 16.44 -9.73
C ARG A 41 -39.45 16.03 -9.89
N TYR A 42 -38.85 15.49 -8.83
CA TYR A 42 -37.48 14.99 -8.83
C TYR A 42 -37.37 13.48 -9.00
N ALA A 43 -38.50 12.78 -9.15
CA ALA A 43 -38.50 11.35 -9.45
C ALA A 43 -37.57 11.14 -10.64
N PRO A 44 -36.55 10.26 -10.53
CA PRO A 44 -35.78 9.89 -11.69
C PRO A 44 -36.82 9.44 -12.70
N HIS A 45 -36.85 10.08 -13.88
CA HIS A 45 -37.64 9.57 -14.97
C HIS A 45 -37.26 8.10 -15.06
N ARG A 46 -38.22 7.20 -14.79
CA ARG A 46 -38.13 5.89 -15.38
C ARG A 46 -38.03 6.22 -16.85
N SER A 47 -36.81 6.17 -17.38
CA SER A 47 -36.67 5.76 -18.75
C SER A 47 -37.28 4.36 -18.75
N ASP A 48 -38.61 4.31 -18.90
CA ASP A 48 -39.32 3.19 -19.49
C ASP A 48 -38.87 3.15 -20.96
N ARG A 49 -37.57 2.98 -21.17
CA ARG A 49 -37.17 1.96 -22.12
C ARG A 49 -37.48 0.68 -21.37
N PRO A 50 -38.52 -0.08 -21.75
CA PRO A 50 -38.56 -1.48 -21.34
C PRO A 50 -37.15 -2.01 -21.59
N ARG A 51 -36.52 -2.68 -20.62
CA ARG A 51 -35.41 -3.57 -20.97
C ARG A 51 -36.08 -4.59 -21.89
N PRO A 52 -35.94 -4.46 -23.22
CA PRO A 52 -36.70 -5.34 -24.05
C PRO A 52 -35.95 -6.67 -23.86
N LEU A 53 -36.66 -7.73 -23.52
CA LEU A 53 -36.20 -9.09 -23.76
C LEU A 53 -35.40 -9.17 -25.10
N PRO A 54 -35.75 -8.40 -26.16
CA PRO A 54 -34.90 -8.15 -27.32
C PRO A 54 -33.43 -7.74 -27.10
N THR A 55 -33.00 -6.95 -26.12
CA THR A 55 -31.56 -6.59 -26.00
C THR A 55 -30.72 -7.74 -25.45
N ILE A 56 -31.27 -8.53 -24.54
CA ILE A 56 -30.61 -9.75 -24.04
C ILE A 56 -30.63 -10.82 -25.13
N MET A 57 -31.74 -10.95 -25.86
CA MET A 57 -31.87 -11.85 -27.01
C MET A 57 -31.00 -11.42 -28.20
N ILE A 58 -30.85 -10.13 -28.47
CA ILE A 58 -29.92 -9.59 -29.49
C ILE A 58 -28.48 -9.82 -29.02
N GLY A 59 -28.17 -9.62 -27.73
CA GLY A 59 -26.86 -9.96 -27.17
C GLY A 59 -26.54 -11.45 -27.35
N LEU A 60 -27.47 -12.34 -26.99
CA LEU A 60 -27.37 -13.79 -27.21
C LEU A 60 -27.27 -14.14 -28.69
N ALA A 61 -28.08 -13.54 -29.55
CA ALA A 61 -28.06 -13.76 -30.99
C ALA A 61 -26.74 -13.30 -31.62
N VAL A 62 -26.19 -12.15 -31.21
CA VAL A 62 -24.88 -11.68 -31.65
C VAL A 62 -23.76 -12.62 -31.18
N ILE A 63 -23.82 -13.11 -29.93
CA ILE A 63 -22.83 -14.08 -29.41
C ILE A 63 -22.93 -15.41 -30.17
N LEU A 64 -24.13 -15.95 -30.35
CA LEU A 64 -24.37 -17.21 -31.06
C LEU A 64 -24.00 -17.10 -32.54
N LEU A 65 -24.34 -15.99 -33.20
CA LEU A 65 -23.96 -15.73 -34.59
C LEU A 65 -22.45 -15.56 -34.73
N SER A 66 -21.81 -14.81 -33.83
CA SER A 66 -20.34 -14.65 -33.81
C SER A 66 -19.66 -16.00 -33.61
N ASN A 67 -20.13 -16.81 -32.66
CA ASN A 67 -19.62 -18.16 -32.42
C ASN A 67 -19.87 -19.09 -33.61
N GLY A 68 -21.04 -19.02 -34.25
CA GLY A 68 -21.38 -19.80 -35.44
C GLY A 68 -20.47 -19.45 -36.62
N ILE A 69 -20.19 -18.17 -36.85
CA ILE A 69 -19.24 -17.70 -37.86
C ILE A 69 -17.83 -18.21 -37.54
N ILE A 70 -17.37 -18.06 -36.29
CA ILE A 70 -16.04 -18.55 -35.86
C ILE A 70 -15.94 -20.08 -36.05
N MET A 71 -16.96 -20.84 -35.65
CA MET A 71 -16.98 -22.30 -35.82
C MET A 71 -17.01 -22.72 -37.29
N PHE A 72 -17.79 -22.04 -38.13
CA PHE A 72 -17.83 -22.28 -39.57
C PHE A 72 -16.46 -22.02 -40.21
N TYR A 73 -15.79 -20.94 -39.84
CA TYR A 73 -14.42 -20.65 -40.27
C TYR A 73 -13.43 -21.70 -39.76
N ALA A 74 -13.50 -22.07 -38.48
CA ALA A 74 -12.63 -23.07 -37.87
C ALA A 74 -12.76 -24.44 -38.54
N ALA A 75 -14.00 -24.88 -38.84
CA ALA A 75 -14.28 -26.14 -39.52
C ALA A 75 -13.73 -26.21 -40.95
N ASN A 76 -13.73 -25.08 -41.65
CA ASN A 76 -13.23 -24.98 -43.03
C ASN A 76 -11.77 -24.50 -43.13
N TRP A 77 -11.16 -24.12 -42.01
CA TRP A 77 -9.83 -23.50 -41.96
C TRP A 77 -8.75 -24.30 -42.67
N ARG A 78 -8.72 -25.62 -42.44
CA ARG A 78 -7.70 -26.50 -43.03
C ARG A 78 -7.80 -26.59 -44.56
N LYS A 79 -9.00 -26.39 -45.12
CA LYS A 79 -9.26 -26.49 -46.57
C LYS A 79 -9.00 -25.17 -47.32
N MET A 80 -8.90 -24.05 -46.61
CA MET A 80 -8.71 -22.74 -47.24
C MET A 80 -7.24 -22.51 -47.64
N PRO A 81 -6.96 -22.13 -48.90
CA PRO A 81 -5.60 -21.77 -49.33
C PRO A 81 -5.05 -20.58 -48.51
N PRO A 82 -3.73 -20.51 -48.26
CA PRO A 82 -3.10 -19.38 -47.57
C PRO A 82 -3.47 -18.01 -48.15
N ALA A 83 -3.46 -17.89 -49.48
CA ALA A 83 -3.82 -16.66 -50.18
C ALA A 83 -5.26 -16.20 -49.88
N PHE A 84 -6.20 -17.13 -49.76
CA PHE A 84 -7.59 -16.81 -49.44
C PHE A 84 -7.69 -16.24 -48.01
N LYS A 85 -7.09 -16.91 -47.03
CA LYS A 85 -7.06 -16.45 -45.63
C LYS A 85 -6.45 -15.05 -45.52
N LEU A 86 -5.32 -14.82 -46.20
CA LEU A 86 -4.66 -13.51 -46.23
C LEU A 86 -5.54 -12.44 -46.89
N SER A 87 -6.14 -12.75 -48.03
CA SER A 87 -7.01 -11.81 -48.76
C SER A 87 -8.19 -11.32 -47.90
N GLN A 88 -8.76 -12.19 -47.07
CA GLN A 88 -9.88 -11.86 -46.20
C GLN A 88 -9.50 -10.82 -45.14
N VAL A 89 -8.33 -10.98 -44.50
CA VAL A 89 -7.88 -10.02 -43.48
C VAL A 89 -7.40 -8.73 -44.11
N VAL A 90 -6.72 -8.78 -45.25
CA VAL A 90 -6.36 -7.57 -46.01
C VAL A 90 -7.63 -6.81 -46.43
N LEU A 91 -8.65 -7.51 -46.94
CA LEU A 91 -9.93 -6.89 -47.31
C LEU A 91 -10.64 -6.31 -46.08
N LEU A 92 -10.62 -6.99 -44.94
CA LEU A 92 -11.18 -6.47 -43.69
C LEU A 92 -10.46 -5.19 -43.26
N MET A 93 -9.14 -5.17 -43.29
CA MET A 93 -8.35 -3.97 -42.98
C MET A 93 -8.67 -2.83 -43.94
N LEU A 94 -8.69 -3.08 -45.24
CA LEU A 94 -9.05 -2.07 -46.26
C LEU A 94 -10.47 -1.55 -46.05
N LEU A 95 -11.42 -2.43 -45.76
CA LEU A 95 -12.81 -2.07 -45.50
C LEU A 95 -12.94 -1.18 -44.25
N MET A 96 -12.31 -1.55 -43.14
CA MET A 96 -12.36 -0.74 -41.92
C MET A 96 -11.75 0.66 -42.14
N ASN A 97 -10.63 0.75 -42.86
CA ASN A 97 -10.01 2.04 -43.19
C ASN A 97 -10.82 2.85 -44.21
N ALA A 98 -11.46 2.21 -45.19
CA ALA A 98 -12.34 2.86 -46.15
C ALA A 98 -13.61 3.40 -45.47
N LEU A 99 -14.19 2.64 -44.55
CA LEU A 99 -15.33 3.08 -43.74
C LEU A 99 -14.95 4.22 -42.79
N CYS A 100 -13.74 4.19 -42.22
CA CYS A 100 -13.19 5.33 -41.47
C CYS A 100 -13.19 6.58 -42.35
N TYR A 101 -12.56 6.52 -43.53
CA TYR A 101 -12.50 7.63 -44.47
C TYR A 101 -13.90 8.13 -44.88
N TYR A 102 -14.82 7.22 -45.21
CA TYR A 102 -16.18 7.57 -45.57
C TYR A 102 -16.92 8.33 -44.47
N PHE A 103 -16.88 7.83 -43.22
CA PHE A 103 -17.62 8.45 -42.12
C PHE A 103 -16.93 9.68 -41.51
N GLU A 104 -15.62 9.83 -41.71
CA GLU A 104 -14.84 10.97 -41.21
C GLU A 104 -14.80 12.13 -42.21
N VAL A 105 -14.67 11.85 -43.52
CA VAL A 105 -14.52 12.87 -44.57
C VAL A 105 -15.82 13.10 -45.35
N LEU A 106 -16.51 12.04 -45.77
CA LEU A 106 -17.65 12.15 -46.70
C LEU A 106 -19.01 12.34 -46.00
N ARG A 107 -19.10 12.10 -44.67
CA ARG A 107 -20.32 12.29 -43.87
C ARG A 107 -20.08 13.21 -42.66
N PRO A 108 -20.21 14.53 -42.83
CA PRO A 108 -20.14 15.48 -41.71
C PRO A 108 -21.20 15.13 -40.65
N GLY A 109 -20.78 14.96 -39.39
CA GLY A 109 -21.66 14.60 -38.26
C GLY A 109 -21.50 13.16 -37.72
N SER A 110 -20.87 12.25 -38.49
CA SER A 110 -20.63 10.86 -38.06
C SER A 110 -19.17 10.55 -37.66
N GLN A 111 -18.36 11.56 -37.38
CA GLN A 111 -16.91 11.42 -37.08
C GLN A 111 -16.60 10.41 -35.96
N ARG A 112 -17.50 10.26 -34.97
CA ARG A 112 -17.33 9.24 -33.91
C ARG A 112 -17.34 7.82 -34.47
N LEU A 113 -18.16 7.57 -35.49
CA LEU A 113 -18.25 6.28 -36.17
C LEU A 113 -17.02 6.05 -37.05
N GLY A 114 -16.53 7.10 -37.74
CA GLY A 114 -15.25 7.05 -38.47
C GLY A 114 -14.09 6.62 -37.57
N ARG A 115 -13.93 7.27 -36.41
CA ARG A 115 -12.91 6.90 -35.41
C ARG A 115 -13.11 5.49 -34.82
N ALA A 116 -14.34 5.01 -34.71
CA ALA A 116 -14.60 3.63 -34.30
C ALA A 116 -14.10 2.64 -35.35
N PHE A 117 -14.34 2.93 -36.64
CA PHE A 117 -13.80 2.12 -37.73
C PHE A 117 -12.27 2.21 -37.86
N LEU A 118 -11.67 3.37 -37.58
CA LEU A 118 -10.21 3.51 -37.46
C LEU A 118 -9.66 2.56 -36.39
N PHE A 119 -10.29 2.54 -35.21
CA PHE A 119 -9.91 1.67 -34.10
C PHE A 119 -10.08 0.19 -34.45
N LEU A 120 -11.17 -0.17 -35.14
CA LEU A 120 -11.37 -1.52 -35.66
C LEU A 120 -10.29 -1.89 -36.69
N GLY A 121 -9.90 -0.97 -37.57
CA GLY A 121 -8.79 -1.17 -38.52
C GLY A 121 -7.46 -1.44 -37.81
N MET A 122 -7.18 -0.71 -36.72
CA MET A 122 -6.01 -0.94 -35.85
C MET A 122 -6.04 -2.31 -35.17
N ILE A 123 -7.22 -2.84 -34.81
CA ILE A 123 -7.36 -4.21 -34.30
C ILE A 123 -7.20 -5.24 -35.42
N SER A 124 -7.80 -5.01 -36.58
CA SER A 124 -7.69 -5.90 -37.74
C SER A 124 -6.23 -6.05 -38.20
N TYR A 125 -5.40 -5.01 -38.08
CA TYR A 125 -3.96 -5.11 -38.32
C TYR A 125 -3.27 -6.14 -37.40
N GLY A 126 -3.54 -6.11 -36.10
CA GLY A 126 -3.02 -7.12 -35.16
C GLY A 126 -3.51 -8.53 -35.47
N ALA A 127 -4.79 -8.67 -35.81
CA ALA A 127 -5.35 -9.94 -36.26
C ALA A 127 -4.65 -10.47 -37.53
N GLY A 128 -4.28 -9.57 -38.45
CA GLY A 128 -3.47 -9.89 -39.63
C GLY A 128 -2.09 -10.41 -39.28
N ILE A 129 -1.38 -9.78 -38.35
CA ILE A 129 -0.07 -10.27 -37.87
C ILE A 129 -0.19 -11.68 -37.29
N ALA A 130 -1.15 -11.89 -36.38
CA ALA A 130 -1.37 -13.20 -35.76
C ALA A 130 -1.74 -14.26 -36.81
N LEU A 131 -2.55 -13.89 -37.80
CA LEU A 131 -2.93 -14.77 -38.89
C LEU A 131 -1.74 -15.17 -39.75
N VAL A 132 -0.91 -14.21 -40.15
CA VAL A 132 0.32 -14.47 -40.92
C VAL A 132 1.23 -15.42 -40.14
N ALA A 133 1.44 -15.16 -38.85
CA ALA A 133 2.24 -16.03 -37.99
C ALA A 133 1.68 -17.47 -37.95
N GLN A 134 0.36 -17.62 -37.87
CA GLN A 134 -0.28 -18.94 -37.87
C GLN A 134 -0.18 -19.66 -39.22
N ILE A 135 -0.39 -18.95 -40.34
CA ILE A 135 -0.37 -19.54 -41.69
C ILE A 135 1.04 -20.03 -42.06
N PHE A 136 2.06 -19.25 -41.74
CA PHE A 136 3.45 -19.55 -42.09
C PHE A 136 4.20 -20.26 -40.95
N HIS A 137 3.49 -20.70 -39.91
CA HIS A 137 4.07 -21.39 -38.76
C HIS A 137 5.26 -20.65 -38.13
N ILE A 138 5.20 -19.32 -38.08
CA ILE A 138 6.21 -18.48 -37.46
C ILE A 138 6.05 -18.63 -35.93
N SER A 139 6.88 -19.48 -35.34
CA SER A 139 6.90 -19.75 -33.90
C SER A 139 8.02 -19.02 -33.16
N ALA A 140 8.94 -18.38 -33.88
CA ALA A 140 10.06 -17.67 -33.27
C ALA A 140 9.59 -16.34 -32.65
N HIS A 141 9.52 -16.32 -31.32
CA HIS A 141 9.30 -15.14 -30.48
C HIS A 141 8.00 -14.34 -30.72
N PRO A 142 6.81 -14.90 -30.43
CA PRO A 142 5.50 -14.26 -30.57
C PRO A 142 5.37 -12.82 -30.03
N ALA A 143 6.15 -12.47 -29.00
CA ALA A 143 6.20 -11.12 -28.44
C ALA A 143 6.51 -10.05 -29.51
N ASN A 144 7.36 -10.37 -30.50
CA ASN A 144 7.68 -9.47 -31.61
C ASN A 144 6.46 -9.10 -32.46
N GLY A 145 5.46 -9.99 -32.56
CA GLY A 145 4.20 -9.69 -33.25
C GLY A 145 3.41 -8.58 -32.54
N ILE A 146 3.41 -8.57 -31.20
CA ILE A 146 2.78 -7.51 -30.40
C ILE A 146 3.54 -6.19 -30.54
N LEU A 147 4.87 -6.23 -30.60
CA LEU A 147 5.70 -5.04 -30.87
C LEU A 147 5.37 -4.45 -32.25
N ALA A 148 5.36 -5.27 -33.31
CA ALA A 148 5.01 -4.84 -34.67
C ALA A 148 3.58 -4.28 -34.75
N TRP A 149 2.66 -4.88 -34.00
CA TRP A 149 1.30 -4.36 -33.84
C TRP A 149 1.30 -2.97 -33.19
N SER A 150 1.98 -2.83 -32.05
CA SER A 150 2.10 -1.56 -31.32
C SER A 150 2.67 -0.44 -32.21
N LEU A 151 3.74 -0.73 -32.94
CA LEU A 151 4.38 0.25 -33.83
C LEU A 151 3.47 0.68 -34.98
N GLY A 152 2.74 -0.25 -35.60
CA GLY A 152 1.78 0.10 -36.67
C GLY A 152 0.59 0.90 -36.15
N VAL A 153 0.08 0.57 -34.95
CA VAL A 153 -0.96 1.35 -34.26
C VAL A 153 -0.45 2.74 -33.93
N LEU A 154 0.78 2.87 -33.42
CA LEU A 154 1.41 4.15 -33.11
C LEU A 154 1.55 5.02 -34.36
N ALA A 155 2.07 4.46 -35.46
CA ALA A 155 2.21 5.15 -36.73
C ALA A 155 0.86 5.67 -37.25
N MET A 156 -0.16 4.81 -37.27
CA MET A 156 -1.50 5.20 -37.70
C MET A 156 -2.12 6.27 -36.80
N SER A 157 -1.96 6.12 -35.48
CA SER A 157 -2.47 7.08 -34.49
C SER A 157 -1.79 8.43 -34.60
N TRP A 158 -0.51 8.45 -34.95
CA TRP A 158 0.25 9.68 -35.14
C TRP A 158 -0.20 10.43 -36.39
N VAL A 159 -0.37 9.71 -37.52
CA VAL A 159 -0.86 10.28 -38.79
C VAL A 159 -2.29 10.80 -38.65
N MET A 160 -3.18 10.00 -38.05
CA MET A 160 -4.61 10.35 -37.89
C MET A 160 -4.89 11.23 -36.66
N GLN A 161 -3.87 11.53 -35.84
CA GLN A 161 -4.00 12.24 -34.57
C GLN A 161 -5.05 11.62 -33.62
N ASP A 162 -5.22 10.29 -33.65
CA ASP A 162 -6.22 9.60 -32.84
C ASP A 162 -5.71 9.28 -31.43
N ARG A 163 -6.43 9.78 -30.43
CA ARG A 163 -6.06 9.61 -29.02
C ARG A 163 -6.21 8.16 -28.53
N TRP A 164 -7.21 7.42 -29.04
CA TRP A 164 -7.51 6.07 -28.54
C TRP A 164 -6.53 5.05 -29.09
N GLY A 165 -6.07 5.25 -30.33
CA GLY A 165 -4.97 4.50 -30.90
C GLY A 165 -3.66 4.71 -30.13
N LEU A 166 -3.36 5.91 -29.61
CA LEU A 166 -2.20 6.10 -28.71
C LEU A 166 -2.32 5.28 -27.42
N TYR A 167 -3.51 5.17 -26.83
CA TYR A 167 -3.73 4.28 -25.68
C TYR A 167 -3.55 2.81 -26.05
N LEU A 168 -4.03 2.40 -27.23
CA LEU A 168 -3.85 1.03 -27.72
C LEU A 168 -2.37 0.71 -27.97
N ALA A 169 -1.61 1.61 -28.60
CA ALA A 169 -0.17 1.47 -28.77
C ALA A 169 0.56 1.37 -27.42
N ALA A 170 0.22 2.24 -26.46
CA ALA A 170 0.79 2.21 -25.12
C ALA A 170 0.47 0.90 -24.38
N LEU A 171 -0.74 0.36 -24.55
CA LEU A 171 -1.14 -0.91 -23.95
C LEU A 171 -0.40 -2.08 -24.60
N LEU A 172 -0.34 -2.13 -25.93
CA LEU A 172 0.36 -3.19 -26.67
C LEU A 172 1.86 -3.19 -26.37
N ALA A 173 2.50 -2.02 -26.33
CA ALA A 173 3.90 -1.91 -25.93
C ALA A 173 4.14 -2.46 -24.52
N PHE A 174 3.23 -2.18 -23.58
CA PHE A 174 3.33 -2.69 -22.22
C PHE A 174 3.10 -4.21 -22.16
N ILE A 175 2.15 -4.76 -22.93
CA ILE A 175 1.94 -6.21 -23.04
C ILE A 175 3.19 -6.88 -23.62
N TRP A 176 3.78 -6.32 -24.68
CA TRP A 176 5.04 -6.80 -25.23
C TRP A 176 6.14 -6.82 -24.16
N HIS A 177 6.29 -5.73 -23.40
CA HIS A 177 7.27 -5.64 -22.34
C HIS A 177 7.11 -6.70 -21.24
N LEU A 178 5.89 -6.89 -20.73
CA LEU A 178 5.63 -7.90 -19.72
C LEU A 178 5.88 -9.31 -20.27
N TRP A 179 5.55 -9.55 -21.55
CA TRP A 179 5.80 -10.84 -22.19
C TRP A 179 7.30 -11.14 -22.32
N GLU A 180 8.11 -10.16 -22.76
CA GLU A 180 9.58 -10.26 -22.79
C GLU A 180 10.15 -10.65 -21.42
N TYR A 181 9.66 -10.01 -20.36
CA TYR A 181 10.16 -10.25 -19.02
C TYR A 181 9.77 -11.61 -18.46
N PHE A 182 8.47 -11.91 -18.43
CA PHE A 182 7.97 -13.08 -17.71
C PHE A 182 8.19 -14.39 -18.47
N GLU A 183 8.11 -14.39 -19.81
CA GLU A 183 8.24 -15.63 -20.59
C GLU A 183 9.69 -15.88 -21.02
N TYR A 184 10.41 -14.82 -21.40
CA TYR A 184 11.74 -14.94 -21.98
C TYR A 184 12.88 -14.53 -21.03
N GLY A 185 12.57 -14.05 -19.83
CA GLY A 185 13.57 -13.54 -18.90
C GLY A 185 14.36 -12.35 -19.44
N ASN A 186 13.80 -11.63 -20.41
CA ASN A 186 14.45 -10.48 -21.05
C ASN A 186 14.05 -9.20 -20.32
N PRO A 187 15.00 -8.45 -19.72
CA PRO A 187 14.71 -7.18 -19.04
C PRO A 187 14.15 -6.11 -19.98
N ASN A 188 14.33 -6.28 -21.30
CA ASN A 188 13.83 -5.43 -22.36
C ASN A 188 14.22 -3.95 -22.16
N TYR A 189 15.54 -3.70 -22.19
CA TYR A 189 16.12 -2.37 -21.93
C TYR A 189 15.58 -1.25 -22.82
N LEU A 190 15.09 -1.59 -24.02
CA LEU A 190 14.56 -0.62 -24.98
C LEU A 190 13.13 -0.18 -24.65
N PHE A 191 12.44 -0.85 -23.72
CA PHE A 191 11.07 -0.53 -23.40
C PHE A 191 10.90 0.92 -22.92
N ILE A 192 11.90 1.51 -22.24
CA ILE A 192 11.86 2.90 -21.75
C ILE A 192 11.56 3.93 -22.85
N LEU A 193 11.90 3.63 -24.11
CA LEU A 193 11.62 4.50 -25.25
C LEU A 193 10.11 4.70 -25.46
N PHE A 194 9.29 3.69 -25.15
CA PHE A 194 7.83 3.75 -25.30
C PHE A 194 7.15 4.73 -24.32
N PRO A 195 7.28 4.60 -22.98
CA PRO A 195 6.67 5.55 -22.06
C PRO A 195 7.25 6.96 -22.24
N CYS A 196 8.51 7.12 -22.66
CA CYS A 196 9.05 8.44 -23.01
C CYS A 196 8.36 9.04 -24.25
N ALA A 197 8.32 8.33 -25.38
CA ALA A 197 7.73 8.81 -26.63
C ALA A 197 6.21 9.01 -26.50
N LEU A 198 5.50 8.01 -25.99
CA LEU A 198 4.04 8.07 -25.79
C LEU A 198 3.68 9.09 -24.70
N GLY A 199 4.49 9.22 -23.64
CA GLY A 199 4.32 10.24 -22.62
C GLY A 199 4.36 11.65 -23.21
N TYR A 200 5.32 11.92 -24.10
CA TYR A 200 5.40 13.19 -24.84
C TYR A 200 4.16 13.40 -25.74
N LEU A 201 3.73 12.38 -26.48
CA LEU A 201 2.53 12.46 -27.33
C LEU A 201 1.25 12.69 -26.52
N PHE A 202 1.11 12.02 -25.37
CA PHE A 202 -0.02 12.25 -24.46
C PHE A 202 0.02 13.65 -23.84
N TYR A 203 1.20 14.17 -23.52
CA TYR A 203 1.35 15.54 -23.03
C TYR A 203 0.92 16.55 -24.11
N ARG A 204 1.40 16.38 -25.36
CA ARG A 204 0.99 17.20 -26.51
C ARG A 204 -0.52 17.15 -26.74
N ASN A 205 -1.13 15.97 -26.56
CA ASN A 205 -2.57 15.75 -26.67
C ASN A 205 -3.36 16.15 -25.42
N GLN A 206 -2.74 16.80 -24.43
CA GLN A 206 -3.38 17.27 -23.19
C GLN A 206 -4.09 16.14 -22.40
N SER A 207 -3.59 14.91 -22.54
CA SER A 207 -4.20 13.71 -21.98
C SER A 207 -3.64 13.38 -20.61
N VAL A 208 -4.28 13.91 -19.56
CA VAL A 208 -3.91 13.68 -18.14
C VAL A 208 -3.71 12.19 -17.83
N ARG A 209 -4.69 11.35 -18.24
CA ARG A 209 -4.66 9.91 -17.98
C ARG A 209 -3.60 9.18 -18.81
N GLY A 210 -3.29 9.67 -20.01
CA GLY A 210 -2.27 9.09 -20.87
C GLY A 210 -0.87 9.35 -20.33
N VAL A 211 -0.60 10.57 -19.87
CA VAL A 211 0.67 10.89 -19.20
C VAL A 211 0.83 10.08 -17.92
N LEU A 212 -0.23 9.93 -17.12
CA LEU A 212 -0.20 9.03 -15.95
C LEU A 212 0.13 7.60 -16.37
N PHE A 213 -0.51 7.07 -17.42
CA PHE A 213 -0.27 5.70 -17.88
C PHE A 213 1.19 5.49 -18.30
N ALA A 214 1.77 6.43 -19.06
CA ALA A 214 3.19 6.39 -19.42
C ALA A 214 4.12 6.44 -18.20
N ILE A 215 3.82 7.28 -17.21
CA ILE A 215 4.60 7.36 -15.96
C ILE A 215 4.52 6.05 -15.17
N VAL A 216 3.33 5.45 -15.06
CA VAL A 216 3.16 4.16 -14.37
C VAL A 216 3.95 3.05 -15.09
N GLN A 217 3.95 3.03 -16.43
CA GLN A 217 4.79 2.08 -17.18
C GLN A 217 6.28 2.27 -16.91
N ALA A 218 6.76 3.52 -16.88
CA ALA A 218 8.15 3.83 -16.55
C ALA A 218 8.52 3.41 -15.10
N LEU A 219 7.60 3.59 -14.15
CA LEU A 219 7.79 3.11 -12.78
C LEU A 219 7.89 1.58 -12.73
N VAL A 220 6.96 0.87 -13.38
CA VAL A 220 6.99 -0.60 -13.45
C VAL A 220 8.30 -1.09 -14.06
N TYR A 221 8.73 -0.48 -15.17
CA TYR A 221 10.00 -0.78 -15.82
C TYR A 221 11.20 -0.64 -14.87
N TYR A 222 11.27 0.45 -14.09
CA TYR A 222 12.34 0.67 -13.12
C TYR A 222 12.42 -0.45 -12.05
N TYR A 223 11.29 -0.82 -11.44
CA TYR A 223 11.29 -1.90 -10.44
C TYR A 223 11.56 -3.27 -11.04
N GLN A 224 11.07 -3.51 -12.26
CA GLN A 224 11.35 -4.75 -12.97
C GLN A 224 12.85 -4.89 -13.25
N LEU A 225 13.52 -3.83 -13.72
CA LEU A 225 14.97 -3.84 -13.91
C LEU A 225 15.71 -4.13 -12.59
N ASN A 226 15.32 -3.45 -11.51
CA ASN A 226 15.93 -3.68 -10.19
C ASN A 226 15.70 -5.12 -9.69
N ALA A 227 14.50 -5.68 -9.92
CA ALA A 227 14.19 -7.06 -9.59
C ALA A 227 15.00 -8.06 -10.44
N TYR A 228 15.12 -7.80 -11.75
CA TYR A 228 15.93 -8.61 -12.65
C TYR A 228 17.39 -8.71 -12.20
N TRP A 229 18.01 -7.55 -11.91
CA TRP A 229 19.39 -7.51 -11.42
C TRP A 229 19.52 -8.19 -10.06
N ALA A 230 18.58 -7.96 -9.15
CA ALA A 230 18.56 -8.62 -7.85
C ALA A 230 18.40 -10.15 -7.94
N GLU A 231 17.65 -10.66 -8.93
CA GLU A 231 17.45 -12.09 -9.17
C GLU A 231 18.69 -12.76 -9.78
N GLN A 232 19.30 -12.13 -10.80
CA GLN A 232 20.58 -12.58 -11.37
C GLN A 232 21.68 -12.65 -10.32
N GLU A 233 21.63 -11.72 -9.35
CA GLU A 233 22.58 -11.59 -8.27
C GLU A 233 22.09 -12.25 -6.96
N MET A 234 21.04 -13.07 -6.98
CA MET A 234 20.42 -13.69 -5.79
C MET A 234 21.42 -14.52 -4.93
N PHE A 235 22.56 -14.92 -5.51
CA PHE A 235 23.68 -15.57 -4.79
C PHE A 235 24.62 -14.58 -4.03
N ARG A 236 24.35 -13.28 -4.09
CA ARG A 236 25.14 -12.19 -3.50
C ARG A 236 24.25 -11.22 -2.72
N TYR A 237 24.07 -11.53 -1.45
CA TYR A 237 23.23 -10.76 -0.53
C TYR A 237 23.60 -9.26 -0.42
N ASP A 238 24.86 -8.89 -0.68
CA ASP A 238 25.32 -7.49 -0.70
C ASP A 238 24.62 -6.66 -1.80
N GLU A 239 24.43 -7.24 -2.99
CA GLU A 239 23.84 -6.58 -4.16
C GLU A 239 22.33 -6.39 -3.99
N PHE A 240 21.65 -7.40 -3.43
CA PHE A 240 20.26 -7.28 -3.00
C PHE A 240 20.07 -6.12 -2.01
N ILE A 241 20.98 -5.91 -1.06
CA ILE A 241 20.86 -4.79 -0.11
C ILE A 241 21.03 -3.44 -0.80
N ILE A 242 21.98 -3.31 -1.73
CA ILE A 242 22.14 -2.09 -2.54
C ILE A 242 20.86 -1.80 -3.32
N SER A 243 20.22 -2.82 -3.90
CA SER A 243 18.99 -2.67 -4.70
C SER A 243 17.87 -1.97 -3.92
N PHE A 244 17.66 -2.35 -2.65
CA PHE A 244 16.69 -1.68 -1.78
C PHE A 244 17.11 -0.24 -1.48
N TRP A 245 18.38 0.01 -1.18
CA TRP A 245 18.84 1.37 -0.83
C TRP A 245 18.62 2.40 -1.94
N HIS A 246 18.54 2.00 -3.23
CA HIS A 246 18.12 2.90 -4.32
C HIS A 246 16.76 3.55 -4.08
N GLY A 247 15.86 2.90 -3.34
CA GLY A 247 14.53 3.41 -3.03
C GLY A 247 14.55 4.80 -2.40
N ILE A 248 15.61 5.16 -1.65
CA ILE A 248 15.75 6.48 -1.04
C ILE A 248 16.02 7.58 -2.08
N PRO A 249 17.16 7.59 -2.81
CA PRO A 249 17.41 8.62 -3.81
C PRO A 249 16.35 8.62 -4.91
N PHE A 250 15.93 7.44 -5.41
CA PHE A 250 14.86 7.35 -6.40
C PHE A 250 13.54 7.92 -5.89
N GLY A 251 13.12 7.54 -4.68
CA GLY A 251 11.89 8.06 -4.08
C GLY A 251 11.91 9.58 -3.90
N LEU A 252 13.05 10.13 -3.47
CA LEU A 252 13.24 11.58 -3.38
C LEU A 252 13.22 12.27 -4.74
N ALA A 253 13.74 11.65 -5.81
CA ALA A 253 13.62 12.19 -7.18
C ALA A 253 12.15 12.23 -7.62
N LEU A 254 11.37 11.16 -7.38
CA LEU A 254 9.95 11.12 -7.70
C LEU A 254 9.15 12.19 -6.93
N ILE A 255 9.48 12.40 -5.65
CA ILE A 255 8.86 13.47 -4.84
C ILE A 255 9.19 14.83 -5.46
N ALA A 256 10.46 15.12 -5.75
CA ALA A 256 10.86 16.39 -6.38
C ALA A 256 10.14 16.63 -7.72
N ALA A 257 10.13 15.63 -8.60
CA ALA A 257 9.41 15.69 -9.88
C ALA A 257 7.89 15.91 -9.67
N GLY A 258 7.30 15.22 -8.70
CA GLY A 258 5.90 15.38 -8.32
C GLY A 258 5.60 16.82 -7.86
N ARG A 259 6.44 17.39 -7.01
CA ARG A 259 6.31 18.78 -6.53
C ARG A 259 6.39 19.79 -7.67
N LEU A 260 7.36 19.62 -8.56
CA LEU A 260 7.57 20.51 -9.71
C LEU A 260 6.38 20.48 -10.68
N GLY A 261 5.78 19.30 -10.89
CA GLY A 261 4.62 19.13 -11.77
C GLY A 261 3.26 19.50 -11.17
N GLU A 262 3.17 19.77 -9.86
CA GLU A 262 1.90 19.88 -9.13
C GLU A 262 1.00 21.01 -9.65
N GLN A 263 1.60 22.12 -10.09
CA GLN A 263 0.89 23.28 -10.64
C GLN A 263 0.45 23.08 -12.10
N ASN A 264 1.02 22.11 -12.82
CA ASN A 264 0.68 21.86 -14.22
C ASN A 264 -0.60 21.00 -14.30
N ARG A 265 -1.66 21.51 -14.94
CA ARG A 265 -2.95 20.82 -15.09
C ARG A 265 -2.85 19.41 -15.67
N ILE A 266 -1.91 19.17 -16.60
CA ILE A 266 -1.70 17.88 -17.25
C ILE A 266 -1.01 16.91 -16.30
N LEU A 267 -0.01 17.40 -15.56
CA LEU A 267 0.81 16.60 -14.65
C LEU A 267 0.20 16.45 -13.26
N ALA A 268 -0.79 17.25 -12.87
CA ALA A 268 -1.31 17.30 -11.50
C ALA A 268 -1.72 15.93 -10.94
N LEU A 269 -2.32 15.05 -11.75
CA LEU A 269 -2.64 13.69 -11.33
C LEU A 269 -1.37 12.84 -11.18
N SER A 270 -0.50 12.87 -12.19
CA SER A 270 0.78 12.17 -12.15
C SER A 270 1.67 12.60 -10.99
N SER A 271 1.68 13.89 -10.66
CA SER A 271 2.42 14.48 -9.55
C SER A 271 2.02 13.90 -8.20
N ARG A 272 0.71 13.67 -7.98
CA ARG A 272 0.22 13.02 -6.75
C ARG A 272 0.67 11.57 -6.67
N VAL A 273 0.64 10.86 -7.80
CA VAL A 273 1.09 9.46 -7.89
C VAL A 273 2.59 9.38 -7.66
N LEU A 274 3.39 10.21 -8.33
CA LEU A 274 4.84 10.31 -8.15
C LEU A 274 5.23 10.64 -6.71
N THR A 275 4.54 11.60 -6.08
CA THR A 275 4.79 11.95 -4.68
C THR A 275 4.47 10.79 -3.73
N ALA A 276 3.31 10.15 -3.91
CA ALA A 276 2.90 9.02 -3.07
C ALA A 276 3.85 7.82 -3.23
N TRP A 277 4.17 7.49 -4.49
CA TRP A 277 5.07 6.41 -4.83
C TRP A 277 6.50 6.69 -4.39
N GLY A 278 6.95 7.94 -4.49
CA GLY A 278 8.25 8.37 -4.01
C GLY A 278 8.39 8.18 -2.50
N TRP A 279 7.39 8.57 -1.71
CA TRP A 279 7.38 8.29 -0.28
C TRP A 279 7.37 6.79 0.05
N LEU A 280 6.61 5.98 -0.70
CA LEU A 280 6.63 4.51 -0.55
C LEU A 280 8.02 3.93 -0.85
N SER A 281 8.68 4.42 -1.89
CA SER A 281 10.03 4.00 -2.29
C SER A 281 11.08 4.36 -1.24
N THR A 282 11.00 5.58 -0.70
CA THR A 282 11.89 6.04 0.37
C THR A 282 11.69 5.25 1.66
N PHE A 283 10.46 4.83 1.95
CA PHE A 283 10.14 4.06 3.14
C PHE A 283 10.54 2.58 3.06
N ALA A 284 10.46 1.98 1.87
CA ALA A 284 10.68 0.54 1.67
C ALA A 284 11.97 -0.03 2.30
N PRO A 285 13.15 0.62 2.22
CA PRO A 285 14.39 0.08 2.78
C PRO A 285 14.31 -0.09 4.29
N PHE A 286 13.63 0.82 4.99
CA PHE A 286 13.44 0.72 6.43
C PHE A 286 12.57 -0.47 6.82
N LEU A 287 11.59 -0.82 5.99
CA LEU A 287 10.71 -1.96 6.24
C LEU A 287 11.43 -3.29 5.96
N PHE A 288 12.07 -3.42 4.80
CA PHE A 288 12.62 -4.68 4.33
C PHE A 288 14.02 -4.99 4.90
N LEU A 289 14.88 -3.98 5.08
CA LEU A 289 16.25 -4.17 5.57
C LEU A 289 16.37 -4.11 7.11
N SER A 290 15.26 -3.88 7.82
CA SER A 290 15.24 -3.90 9.29
C SER A 290 15.13 -5.31 9.88
N TRP A 291 15.28 -6.36 9.08
CA TRP A 291 15.29 -7.75 9.51
C TRP A 291 16.69 -8.33 9.41
N PRO A 292 17.09 -9.22 10.33
CA PRO A 292 18.33 -9.98 10.16
C PRO A 292 18.21 -10.84 8.90
N GLY A 293 19.29 -10.91 8.11
CA GLY A 293 19.32 -11.75 6.91
C GLY A 293 20.70 -12.31 6.63
N GLY A 294 20.96 -12.65 5.36
CA GLY A 294 22.14 -13.40 4.92
C GLY A 294 23.49 -12.76 5.26
N GLN A 295 24.56 -13.57 5.18
CA GLN A 295 25.92 -13.08 5.41
C GLN A 295 26.35 -12.11 4.31
N LEU A 296 26.64 -10.88 4.74
CA LEU A 296 27.25 -9.82 3.95
C LEU A 296 28.75 -10.08 3.79
N ARG A 297 29.27 -10.02 2.56
CA ARG A 297 30.69 -10.32 2.28
C ARG A 297 31.54 -9.05 2.31
N LEU A 298 30.95 -7.90 2.01
CA LEU A 298 31.68 -6.64 1.83
C LEU A 298 31.32 -5.66 2.93
N ARG A 299 32.33 -5.23 3.70
CA ARG A 299 32.15 -4.21 4.75
C ARG A 299 31.54 -2.91 4.19
N TYR A 300 31.96 -2.50 2.99
CA TYR A 300 31.47 -1.33 2.27
C TYR A 300 31.00 -1.72 0.86
N PRO A 301 29.75 -2.19 0.70
CA PRO A 301 29.31 -2.83 -0.53
C PRO A 301 29.25 -1.86 -1.73
N PHE A 302 28.98 -0.58 -1.49
CA PHE A 302 28.91 0.47 -2.52
C PHE A 302 30.25 0.82 -3.19
N PHE A 303 31.39 0.47 -2.57
CA PHE A 303 32.71 0.76 -3.15
C PHE A 303 33.15 -0.26 -4.22
N ARG A 304 32.37 -1.32 -4.46
CA ARG A 304 32.68 -2.34 -5.46
C ARG A 304 32.53 -1.85 -6.92
N LEU A 305 32.03 -0.63 -7.15
CA LEU A 305 31.80 -0.04 -8.49
C LEU A 305 31.13 -1.03 -9.48
N ASN A 306 30.14 -1.78 -9.02
CA ASN A 306 29.26 -2.58 -9.88
C ASN A 306 28.13 -1.72 -10.44
N ALA A 307 27.32 -2.28 -11.35
CA ALA A 307 26.22 -1.56 -12.00
C ALA A 307 25.25 -0.91 -10.99
N LEU A 308 24.88 -1.63 -9.93
CA LEU A 308 24.01 -1.12 -8.86
C LEU A 308 24.66 0.04 -8.08
N SER A 309 25.94 -0.05 -7.73
CA SER A 309 26.63 1.05 -7.03
C SER A 309 26.71 2.31 -7.90
N ILE A 310 26.93 2.16 -9.21
CA ILE A 310 26.95 3.26 -10.18
C ILE A 310 25.54 3.86 -10.33
N GLU A 311 24.52 3.01 -10.47
CA GLU A 311 23.11 3.44 -10.54
C GLU A 311 22.72 4.26 -9.31
N TYR A 312 23.10 3.82 -8.10
CA TYR A 312 22.89 4.57 -6.87
C TYR A 312 23.49 5.97 -6.92
N LEU A 313 24.76 6.08 -7.34
CA LEU A 313 25.44 7.38 -7.44
C LEU A 313 24.79 8.29 -8.48
N VAL A 314 24.41 7.75 -9.64
CA VAL A 314 23.72 8.50 -10.69
C VAL A 314 22.36 8.99 -10.20
N LEU A 315 21.57 8.13 -9.55
CA LEU A 315 20.29 8.50 -8.95
C LEU A 315 20.47 9.57 -7.88
N LEU A 316 21.48 9.45 -7.02
CA LEU A 316 21.78 10.42 -5.98
C LEU A 316 22.09 11.81 -6.58
N LEU A 317 22.90 11.86 -7.64
CA LEU A 317 23.21 13.12 -8.36
C LEU A 317 21.96 13.72 -9.01
N ILE A 318 21.14 12.92 -9.68
CA ILE A 318 19.87 13.36 -10.28
C ILE A 318 18.96 13.94 -9.19
N THR A 319 18.85 13.26 -8.05
CA THR A 319 18.04 13.69 -6.91
C THR A 319 18.53 15.01 -6.33
N ILE A 320 19.85 15.18 -6.17
CA ILE A 320 20.44 16.43 -5.71
C ILE A 320 20.06 17.57 -6.66
N GLU A 321 20.24 17.40 -7.97
CA GLU A 321 19.92 18.44 -8.95
C GLU A 321 18.42 18.76 -9.02
N LEU A 322 17.56 17.74 -8.95
CA LEU A 322 16.10 17.94 -8.89
C LEU A 322 15.68 18.73 -7.66
N TRP A 323 16.24 18.43 -6.48
CA TRP A 323 15.93 19.17 -5.25
C TRP A 323 16.54 20.58 -5.24
N ARG A 324 17.73 20.78 -5.81
CA ARG A 324 18.30 22.12 -6.04
C ARG A 324 17.38 22.95 -6.92
N PHE A 325 16.87 22.37 -8.01
CA PHE A 325 15.93 23.04 -8.90
C PHE A 325 14.59 23.31 -8.21
N ALA A 326 14.02 22.33 -7.48
CA ALA A 326 12.78 22.50 -6.72
C ALA A 326 12.90 23.59 -5.63
N ALA A 327 14.03 23.65 -4.92
CA ALA A 327 14.29 24.69 -3.92
C ALA A 327 14.33 26.10 -4.55
N ARG A 328 14.90 26.24 -5.76
CA ARG A 328 14.88 27.52 -6.52
C ARG A 328 13.46 27.94 -6.91
N GLN A 329 12.55 26.98 -7.09
CA GLN A 329 11.14 27.21 -7.37
C GLN A 329 10.28 27.43 -6.10
N GLY A 330 10.92 27.59 -4.92
CA GLY A 330 10.22 27.83 -3.65
C GLY A 330 9.54 26.59 -3.07
N VAL A 331 9.84 25.39 -3.57
CA VAL A 331 9.31 24.14 -3.01
C VAL A 331 9.97 23.88 -1.65
N GLU A 332 9.16 23.55 -0.63
CA GLU A 332 9.66 23.18 0.69
C GLU A 332 10.55 21.92 0.61
N TYR A 333 11.78 22.04 1.07
CA TYR A 333 12.81 20.99 0.94
C TYR A 333 13.41 20.53 2.28
N ARG A 334 12.97 21.06 3.44
CA ARG A 334 13.63 20.81 4.74
C ARG A 334 13.71 19.34 5.12
N PHE A 335 12.56 18.65 5.18
CA PHE A 335 12.54 17.22 5.52
C PHE A 335 13.18 16.34 4.41
N PRO A 336 12.85 16.54 3.11
CA PRO A 336 13.55 15.84 2.03
C PRO A 336 15.08 16.02 2.03
N ALA A 337 15.60 17.19 2.39
CA ALA A 337 17.03 17.43 2.51
C ALA A 337 17.67 16.61 3.65
N ALA A 338 16.98 16.44 4.78
CA ALA A 338 17.46 15.56 5.85
C ALA A 338 17.54 14.09 5.38
N VAL A 339 16.54 13.62 4.63
CA VAL A 339 16.55 12.28 4.03
C VAL A 339 17.63 12.15 2.95
N LEU A 340 17.89 13.21 2.18
CA LEU A 340 18.96 13.24 1.19
C LEU A 340 20.35 13.18 1.83
N ILE A 341 20.57 13.87 2.96
CA ILE A 341 21.81 13.73 3.75
C ILE A 341 21.97 12.30 4.21
N PHE A 342 20.90 11.65 4.70
CA PHE A 342 20.94 10.24 5.05
C PHE A 342 21.31 9.35 3.86
N ALA A 343 20.79 9.63 2.66
CA ALA A 343 21.17 8.94 1.43
C ALA A 343 22.67 9.10 1.11
N VAL A 344 23.22 10.31 1.22
CA VAL A 344 24.66 10.57 1.00
C VAL A 344 25.55 9.79 1.97
N LEU A 345 25.08 9.56 3.21
CA LEU A 345 25.85 8.85 4.22
C LEU A 345 25.83 7.32 4.04
N ILE A 346 24.81 6.73 3.41
CA ILE A 346 24.67 5.27 3.30
C ILE A 346 25.90 4.60 2.66
N PRO A 347 26.45 5.07 1.53
CA PRO A 347 27.59 4.42 0.88
C PRO A 347 28.87 4.36 1.73
N ILE A 348 29.06 5.33 2.64
CA ILE A 348 30.26 5.42 3.48
C ILE A 348 30.12 4.68 4.82
N LEU A 349 28.93 4.17 5.13
CA LEU A 349 28.71 3.39 6.35
C LEU A 349 29.16 1.93 6.14
N PRO A 350 29.73 1.27 7.17
CA PRO A 350 30.14 -0.13 7.10
C PRO A 350 28.94 -1.08 7.19
N ILE A 351 27.94 -0.88 6.33
CA ILE A 351 26.66 -1.62 6.31
C ILE A 351 26.81 -3.09 5.94
N GLY A 352 28.01 -3.52 5.52
CA GLY A 352 28.36 -4.94 5.45
C GLY A 352 28.39 -5.65 6.79
N SER A 353 28.45 -4.92 7.91
CA SER A 353 28.18 -5.51 9.21
C SER A 353 26.66 -5.60 9.42
N ALA A 354 26.15 -6.81 9.70
CA ALA A 354 24.75 -7.02 10.03
C ALA A 354 24.27 -6.10 11.19
N SER A 355 25.13 -5.89 12.19
CA SER A 355 24.86 -4.96 13.29
C SER A 355 24.66 -3.53 12.77
N VAL A 356 25.57 -3.05 11.93
CA VAL A 356 25.51 -1.68 11.38
C VAL A 356 24.28 -1.51 10.49
N LEU A 357 24.01 -2.47 9.60
CA LEU A 357 22.81 -2.43 8.74
C LEU A 357 21.53 -2.29 9.56
N ILE A 358 21.40 -3.12 10.61
CA ILE A 358 20.22 -3.12 11.47
C ILE A 358 20.15 -1.83 12.31
N VAL A 359 21.27 -1.33 12.83
CA VAL A 359 21.32 -0.02 13.52
C VAL A 359 20.86 1.10 12.60
N VAL A 360 21.43 1.18 11.39
CA VAL A 360 21.20 2.26 10.43
C VAL A 360 19.74 2.26 9.96
N THR A 361 19.17 1.10 9.69
CA THR A 361 17.77 0.98 9.24
C THR A 361 16.78 1.34 10.35
N HIS A 362 17.03 0.92 11.59
CA HIS A 362 16.13 1.25 12.71
C HIS A 362 16.25 2.72 13.15
N LEU A 363 17.46 3.26 13.30
CA LEU A 363 17.63 4.68 13.61
C LEU A 363 17.10 5.57 12.48
N GLY A 364 17.41 5.20 11.23
CA GLY A 364 16.87 5.86 10.04
C GLY A 364 15.35 5.86 10.04
N PHE A 365 14.71 4.74 10.38
CA PHE A 365 13.26 4.66 10.53
C PHE A 365 12.74 5.61 11.63
N LEU A 366 13.32 5.61 12.83
CA LEU A 366 12.84 6.47 13.93
C LEU A 366 12.93 7.96 13.56
N LEU A 367 14.03 8.36 12.91
CA LEU A 367 14.22 9.73 12.42
C LEU A 367 13.25 10.07 11.28
N PHE A 368 13.03 9.14 10.35
CA PHE A 368 12.08 9.29 9.25
C PHE A 368 10.64 9.40 9.76
N PHE A 369 10.25 8.52 10.68
CA PHE A 369 8.95 8.52 11.37
C PHE A 369 8.69 9.86 12.06
N PHE A 370 9.65 10.33 12.87
CA PHE A 370 9.54 11.62 13.54
C PHE A 370 9.47 12.78 12.54
N GLY A 371 10.41 12.84 11.59
CA GLY A 371 10.52 13.94 10.64
C GLY A 371 9.33 14.04 9.68
N MET A 372 8.80 12.92 9.22
CA MET A 372 7.65 12.89 8.30
C MET A 372 6.37 13.35 8.99
N LEU A 373 6.08 12.86 10.21
CA LEU A 373 4.93 13.33 10.97
C LEU A 373 5.07 14.80 11.35
N TYR A 374 6.23 15.22 11.82
CA TYR A 374 6.48 16.62 12.20
C TYR A 374 6.29 17.57 11.01
N SER A 375 6.91 17.28 9.87
CA SER A 375 6.81 18.11 8.66
C SER A 375 5.39 18.15 8.07
N SER A 376 4.69 17.00 8.04
CA SER A 376 3.33 16.91 7.48
C SER A 376 2.28 17.72 8.25
N TYR A 377 2.54 18.05 9.52
CA TYR A 377 1.66 18.89 10.35
C TYR A 377 2.12 20.34 10.44
N LEU A 378 3.43 20.60 10.45
CA LEU A 378 3.94 21.96 10.67
C LEU A 378 4.09 22.78 9.38
N HIS A 379 4.46 22.15 8.26
CA HIS A 379 4.86 22.90 7.06
C HIS A 379 3.98 22.59 5.84
N ILE A 380 3.11 21.57 5.92
CA ILE A 380 2.33 21.07 4.79
C ILE A 380 0.80 21.17 5.08
N PRO A 381 0.21 22.37 5.10
CA PRO A 381 -1.18 22.58 5.54
C PRO A 381 -2.28 22.02 4.61
N ASP A 382 -1.97 21.53 3.40
CA ASP A 382 -2.99 21.03 2.44
C ASP A 382 -2.77 19.64 1.82
N ARG A 383 -1.76 18.86 2.23
CA ARG A 383 -1.46 17.57 1.58
C ARG A 383 -2.01 16.38 2.35
N ARG A 384 -3.27 16.04 2.08
CA ARG A 384 -3.97 14.88 2.68
C ARG A 384 -3.24 13.55 2.47
N ILE A 385 -2.67 13.30 1.29
CA ILE A 385 -1.97 12.04 0.97
C ILE A 385 -0.74 11.87 1.85
N GLU A 386 0.04 12.93 2.06
CA GLU A 386 1.28 12.84 2.85
C GLU A 386 1.01 12.66 4.32
N ARG A 387 -0.02 13.34 4.86
CA ARG A 387 -0.47 13.06 6.22
C ARG A 387 -0.96 11.63 6.38
N LEU A 388 -1.69 11.10 5.39
CA LEU A 388 -2.13 9.71 5.39
C LEU A 388 -0.92 8.77 5.39
N LEU A 389 0.07 8.99 4.53
CA LEU A 389 1.29 8.17 4.46
C LEU A 389 2.14 8.30 5.74
N ALA A 390 2.26 9.50 6.31
CA ALA A 390 2.99 9.75 7.54
C ALA A 390 2.41 8.96 8.73
N PHE A 391 1.10 8.69 8.75
CA PHE A 391 0.48 7.77 9.71
C PHE A 391 0.58 6.31 9.26
N ALA A 392 0.41 6.02 7.97
CA ALA A 392 0.43 4.64 7.47
C ALA A 392 1.78 3.95 7.68
N PHE A 393 2.90 4.63 7.44
CA PHE A 393 4.24 4.04 7.57
C PHE A 393 4.58 3.54 8.98
N PRO A 394 4.44 4.33 10.06
CA PRO A 394 4.65 3.81 11.40
C PRO A 394 3.63 2.75 11.79
N ILE A 395 2.38 2.83 11.32
CA ILE A 395 1.39 1.77 11.56
C ILE A 395 1.87 0.44 10.95
N VAL A 396 2.28 0.47 9.67
CA VAL A 396 2.82 -0.70 8.97
C VAL A 396 4.04 -1.24 9.71
N MET A 397 4.99 -0.39 10.10
CA MET A 397 6.17 -0.85 10.86
C MET A 397 5.81 -1.50 12.19
N ILE A 398 4.95 -0.88 13.00
CA ILE A 398 4.58 -1.41 14.31
C ILE A 398 3.87 -2.76 14.16
N VAL A 399 2.92 -2.87 13.21
CA VAL A 399 2.19 -4.12 12.97
C VAL A 399 3.11 -5.21 12.44
N THR A 400 3.92 -4.91 11.43
CA THR A 400 4.87 -5.88 10.84
C THR A 400 5.89 -6.35 11.87
N LYS A 401 6.40 -5.44 12.73
CA LYS A 401 7.32 -5.82 13.82
C LYS A 401 6.60 -6.61 14.90
N CYS A 402 5.38 -6.25 15.31
CA CYS A 402 4.62 -7.01 16.30
C CYS A 402 4.42 -8.47 15.86
N ILE A 403 3.92 -8.66 14.64
CA ILE A 403 3.67 -9.98 14.08
C ILE A 403 4.99 -10.75 13.89
N GLY A 404 6.01 -10.10 13.33
CA GLY A 404 7.27 -10.78 13.03
C GLY A 404 8.07 -11.14 14.29
N PHE A 405 8.10 -10.31 15.34
CA PHE A 405 8.74 -10.68 16.61
C PHE A 405 8.00 -11.83 17.32
N LEU A 406 6.67 -11.85 17.29
CA LEU A 406 5.90 -13.00 17.78
C LEU A 406 6.21 -14.26 16.97
N GLY A 407 6.18 -14.17 15.64
CA GLY A 407 6.49 -15.29 14.75
C GLY A 407 7.91 -15.83 14.95
N MET A 408 8.91 -14.95 15.00
CA MET A 408 10.30 -15.32 15.27
C MET A 408 10.49 -15.93 16.66
N GLY A 409 9.78 -15.42 17.67
CA GLY A 409 9.77 -16.02 19.00
C GLY A 409 9.24 -17.46 18.98
N VAL A 410 8.14 -17.70 18.26
CA VAL A 410 7.55 -19.05 18.14
C VAL A 410 8.49 -20.00 17.38
N LEU A 411 9.15 -19.52 16.33
CA LEU A 411 10.12 -20.30 15.55
C LEU A 411 11.42 -20.56 16.32
N SER A 412 11.86 -19.61 17.14
CA SER A 412 13.05 -19.69 17.98
C SER A 412 12.66 -19.79 19.45
N SER A 413 12.02 -20.91 19.83
CA SER A 413 11.44 -21.10 21.16
C SER A 413 12.42 -20.80 22.30
N HIS A 414 13.72 -21.06 22.12
CA HIS A 414 14.76 -20.76 23.10
C HIS A 414 14.96 -19.27 23.43
N PHE A 415 14.53 -18.35 22.57
CA PHE A 415 14.63 -16.90 22.78
C PHE A 415 13.26 -16.20 22.74
N PHE A 416 12.16 -16.94 22.93
CA PHE A 416 10.80 -16.41 22.86
C PHE A 416 10.60 -15.17 23.75
N VAL A 417 11.05 -15.21 25.00
CA VAL A 417 10.96 -14.10 25.95
C VAL A 417 11.71 -12.87 25.43
N ALA A 418 12.92 -13.07 24.90
CA ALA A 418 13.76 -11.99 24.40
C ALA A 418 13.17 -11.30 23.16
N TYR A 419 12.59 -12.05 22.22
CA TYR A 419 11.91 -11.47 21.05
C TYR A 419 10.68 -10.65 21.47
N CYS A 420 9.81 -11.22 22.30
CA CYS A 420 8.62 -10.53 22.76
C CYS A 420 8.97 -9.22 23.51
N ILE A 421 9.92 -9.26 24.46
CA ILE A 421 10.35 -8.06 25.19
C ILE A 421 11.06 -7.07 24.26
N GLY A 422 11.84 -7.55 23.29
CA GLY A 422 12.45 -6.71 22.25
C GLY A 422 11.42 -5.86 21.51
N PHE A 423 10.25 -6.43 21.20
CA PHE A 423 9.14 -5.65 20.64
C PHE A 423 8.54 -4.67 21.65
N ILE A 424 8.36 -5.04 22.93
CA ILE A 424 7.86 -4.11 23.96
C ILE A 424 8.76 -2.86 24.03
N ILE A 425 10.07 -3.04 23.99
CA ILE A 425 11.05 -1.96 23.97
C ILE A 425 10.86 -1.09 22.72
N PHE A 426 10.82 -1.69 21.52
CA PHE A 426 10.61 -0.97 20.25
C PHE A 426 9.28 -0.20 20.22
N GLY A 427 8.17 -0.84 20.60
CA GLY A 427 6.84 -0.25 20.66
C GLY A 427 6.76 0.90 21.68
N THR A 428 7.49 0.80 22.79
CA THR A 428 7.63 1.87 23.79
C THR A 428 8.35 3.08 23.19
N VAL A 429 9.46 2.88 22.48
CA VAL A 429 10.16 3.98 21.79
C VAL A 429 9.24 4.65 20.77
N CYS A 430 8.49 3.89 19.98
CA CYS A 430 7.52 4.44 19.03
C CYS A 430 6.42 5.27 19.73
N LEU A 431 5.90 4.79 20.86
CA LEU A 431 4.92 5.50 21.68
C LEU A 431 5.50 6.83 22.19
N LEU A 432 6.72 6.81 22.73
CA LEU A 432 7.35 8.01 23.29
C LEU A 432 7.72 9.04 22.21
N ILE A 433 8.14 8.60 21.02
CA ILE A 433 8.35 9.50 19.87
C ILE A 433 7.03 10.16 19.47
N ASN A 434 5.93 9.40 19.42
CA ASN A 434 4.61 9.93 19.13
C ASN A 434 4.12 10.95 20.18
N GLN A 435 4.44 10.73 21.47
CA GLN A 435 4.20 11.71 22.52
C GLN A 435 5.09 12.95 22.38
N SER A 436 6.34 12.77 21.97
CA SER A 436 7.27 13.89 21.73
C SER A 436 6.75 14.80 20.61
N LEU A 437 6.23 14.22 19.52
CA LEU A 437 5.58 14.96 18.44
C LEU A 437 4.37 15.76 18.95
N LYS A 438 3.50 15.14 19.76
CA LYS A 438 2.35 15.81 20.36
C LYS A 438 2.77 17.06 21.15
N LEU A 439 3.83 16.98 21.94
CA LEU A 439 4.33 18.11 22.73
C LEU A 439 4.93 19.21 21.87
N LEU A 440 5.80 18.84 20.93
CA LEU A 440 6.49 19.81 20.08
C LEU A 440 5.52 20.55 19.15
N LEU A 441 4.50 19.86 18.65
CA LEU A 441 3.46 20.49 17.82
C LEU A 441 2.48 21.33 18.64
N ALA A 442 2.16 20.92 19.88
CA ALA A 442 1.35 21.74 20.79
C ALA A 442 2.03 23.08 21.12
N GLN A 443 3.36 23.11 21.29
CA GLN A 443 4.13 24.36 21.46
C GLN A 443 4.05 25.29 20.24
N LYS A 444 3.66 24.79 19.08
CA LYS A 444 3.45 25.55 17.84
C LYS A 444 1.97 25.81 17.55
N ASN A 445 1.08 25.56 18.52
CA ASN A 445 -0.38 25.67 18.35
C ASN A 445 -0.94 24.79 17.22
N VAL A 446 -0.31 23.64 16.96
CA VAL A 446 -0.78 22.67 15.96
C VAL A 446 -1.36 21.45 16.67
N GLU A 447 -2.63 21.15 16.42
CA GLU A 447 -3.27 19.94 16.95
C GLU A 447 -2.73 18.68 16.25
N PHE A 448 -2.32 17.70 17.05
CA PHE A 448 -1.76 16.44 16.57
C PHE A 448 -2.56 15.24 17.12
N PRO A 449 -3.14 14.39 16.26
CA PRO A 449 -3.97 13.25 16.66
C PRO A 449 -3.13 12.05 17.09
N ALA A 450 -2.44 12.17 18.23
CA ALA A 450 -1.55 11.14 18.75
C ALA A 450 -2.28 9.84 19.13
N GLN A 451 -3.59 9.89 19.37
CA GLN A 451 -4.37 8.78 19.94
C GLN A 451 -4.26 7.50 19.10
N LEU A 452 -4.31 7.60 17.77
CA LEU A 452 -4.30 6.43 16.89
C LEU A 452 -3.03 5.59 17.08
N LEU A 453 -1.86 6.21 17.02
CA LEU A 453 -0.57 5.53 17.19
C LEU A 453 -0.36 5.07 18.63
N ASN A 454 -0.84 5.82 19.63
CA ASN A 454 -0.80 5.38 21.03
C ASN A 454 -1.62 4.11 21.25
N SER A 455 -2.84 4.07 20.73
CA SER A 455 -3.72 2.91 20.81
C SER A 455 -3.12 1.70 20.11
N LEU A 456 -2.47 1.90 18.95
CA LEU A 456 -1.77 0.82 18.25
C LEU A 456 -0.58 0.26 19.05
N CYS A 457 0.26 1.14 19.62
CA CYS A 457 1.38 0.71 20.45
C CYS A 457 0.89 -0.02 21.72
N ALA A 458 -0.16 0.50 22.36
CA ALA A 458 -0.76 -0.12 23.54
C ALA A 458 -1.40 -1.48 23.23
N LEU A 459 -2.13 -1.60 22.13
CA LEU A 459 -2.72 -2.87 21.67
C LEU A 459 -1.63 -3.89 21.35
N SER A 460 -0.60 -3.48 20.61
CA SER A 460 0.49 -4.38 20.24
C SER A 460 1.27 -4.84 21.49
N GLY A 461 1.54 -3.93 22.43
CA GLY A 461 2.12 -4.26 23.73
C GLY A 461 1.25 -5.23 24.54
N PHE A 462 -0.07 -5.02 24.57
CA PHE A 462 -1.01 -5.92 25.22
C PHE A 462 -0.97 -7.33 24.61
N LEU A 463 -0.97 -7.45 23.29
CA LEU A 463 -0.89 -8.74 22.60
C LEU A 463 0.40 -9.50 22.93
N ILE A 464 1.50 -8.78 23.11
CA ILE A 464 2.81 -9.36 23.43
C ILE A 464 2.89 -9.81 24.88
N VAL A 465 2.44 -8.97 25.83
CA VAL A 465 2.30 -9.35 27.24
C VAL A 465 1.33 -10.54 27.38
N TYR A 466 0.29 -10.56 26.56
CA TYR A 466 -0.65 -11.67 26.49
C TYR A 466 0.02 -12.97 26.00
N ALA A 467 0.80 -12.92 24.93
CA ALA A 467 1.58 -14.08 24.48
C ALA A 467 2.56 -14.59 25.56
N LEU A 468 3.24 -13.67 26.25
CA LEU A 468 4.18 -13.98 27.33
C LEU A 468 3.55 -14.56 28.60
N SER A 469 2.23 -14.42 28.76
CA SER A 469 1.51 -14.90 29.95
C SER A 469 1.21 -16.41 29.93
N PHE A 470 1.44 -17.08 28.80
CA PHE A 470 1.32 -18.54 28.66
C PHE A 470 2.58 -19.28 29.14
N LYS A 471 2.51 -20.62 29.17
CA LYS A 471 3.65 -21.47 29.51
C LYS A 471 4.77 -21.29 28.49
N VAL A 472 5.94 -20.87 28.97
CA VAL A 472 7.16 -20.70 28.16
C VAL A 472 8.27 -21.56 28.77
N THR A 473 8.80 -22.51 28.02
CA THR A 473 9.85 -23.44 28.48
C THR A 473 11.15 -23.27 27.69
N GLN A 474 12.25 -23.83 28.22
CA GLN A 474 13.55 -23.91 27.54
C GLN A 474 14.14 -22.56 27.08
N GLN A 475 14.02 -21.51 27.90
CA GLN A 475 14.57 -20.19 27.57
C GLN A 475 16.08 -20.12 27.81
N ASN A 476 16.81 -19.56 26.87
CA ASN A 476 18.20 -19.17 27.02
C ASN A 476 18.30 -17.76 27.57
N SER A 477 19.46 -17.44 28.15
CA SER A 477 19.73 -16.08 28.58
C SER A 477 19.84 -15.13 27.39
N VAL A 478 19.33 -13.90 27.53
CA VAL A 478 19.54 -12.85 26.51
C VAL A 478 21.03 -12.57 26.26
N PHE A 479 21.89 -12.83 27.24
CA PHE A 479 23.33 -12.64 27.11
C PHE A 479 24.00 -13.66 26.18
N GLU A 480 23.32 -14.76 25.84
CA GLU A 480 23.75 -15.73 24.83
C GLU A 480 23.27 -15.34 23.41
N ALA A 481 22.49 -14.26 23.28
CA ALA A 481 22.02 -13.80 21.98
C ALA A 481 23.16 -13.24 21.13
N SER A 482 22.92 -13.14 19.83
CA SER A 482 23.89 -12.54 18.89
C SER A 482 24.28 -11.12 19.30
N ALA A 483 25.52 -10.72 18.95
CA ALA A 483 26.00 -9.35 19.19
C ALA A 483 25.09 -8.27 18.57
N VAL A 484 24.44 -8.58 17.45
CA VAL A 484 23.42 -7.72 16.81
C VAL A 484 22.25 -7.48 17.74
N THR A 485 21.70 -8.55 18.32
CA THR A 485 20.55 -8.50 19.23
C THR A 485 20.87 -7.67 20.46
N LEU A 486 22.03 -7.91 21.08
CA LEU A 486 22.48 -7.15 22.25
C LEU A 486 22.67 -5.67 21.91
N THR A 487 23.31 -5.35 20.78
CA THR A 487 23.49 -3.97 20.31
C THR A 487 22.15 -3.26 20.13
N MET A 488 21.17 -3.93 19.48
CA MET A 488 19.81 -3.38 19.31
C MET A 488 19.12 -3.15 20.64
N LEU A 489 19.17 -4.13 21.54
CA LEU A 489 18.54 -4.03 22.85
C LEU A 489 19.09 -2.82 23.62
N THR A 490 20.41 -2.72 23.74
CA THR A 490 21.08 -1.61 24.43
C THR A 490 20.72 -0.27 23.80
N LEU A 491 20.78 -0.17 22.47
CA LEU A 491 20.44 1.07 21.75
C LEU A 491 19.01 1.53 22.06
N PHE A 492 18.03 0.65 21.90
CA PHE A 492 16.63 1.00 22.12
C PHE A 492 16.30 1.23 23.60
N LEU A 493 16.96 0.54 24.53
CA LEU A 493 16.86 0.82 25.96
C LEU A 493 17.34 2.23 26.30
N LEU A 494 18.51 2.63 25.79
CA LEU A 494 19.06 3.98 26.00
C LEU A 494 18.14 5.06 25.41
N ILE A 495 17.61 4.83 24.20
CA ILE A 495 16.64 5.74 23.58
C ILE A 495 15.37 5.84 24.43
N ALA A 496 14.81 4.72 24.87
CA ALA A 496 13.61 4.71 25.71
C ALA A 496 13.84 5.46 27.03
N LEU A 497 14.96 5.21 27.71
CA LEU A 497 15.33 5.90 28.96
C LEU A 497 15.47 7.41 28.76
N GLY A 498 16.15 7.84 27.69
CA GLY A 498 16.29 9.25 27.34
C GLY A 498 14.94 9.92 27.07
N LEU A 499 14.05 9.24 26.35
CA LEU A 499 12.69 9.74 26.08
C LEU A 499 11.81 9.76 27.33
N TYR A 500 11.91 8.76 28.21
CA TYR A 500 11.23 8.77 29.50
C TYR A 500 11.67 9.95 30.35
N LEU A 501 12.98 10.21 30.45
CA LEU A 501 13.52 11.35 31.16
C LEU A 501 13.04 12.68 30.56
N PHE A 502 13.10 12.82 29.23
CA PHE A 502 12.59 13.98 28.51
C PHE A 502 11.12 14.27 28.84
N HIS A 503 10.28 13.23 28.84
CA HIS A 503 8.86 13.36 29.14
C HIS A 503 8.59 13.61 30.62
N TRP A 504 9.36 12.99 31.53
CA TRP A 504 9.21 13.19 32.97
C TRP A 504 9.42 14.66 33.36
N LEU A 505 10.38 15.32 32.71
CA LEU A 505 10.73 16.71 32.95
C LEU A 505 9.74 17.71 32.31
N ARG A 506 9.00 17.32 31.26
CA ARG A 506 8.19 18.25 30.45
C ARG A 506 6.69 18.02 30.50
N ASN A 507 6.21 16.85 30.95
CA ASN A 507 4.79 16.52 30.95
C ASN A 507 4.12 16.71 32.33
N PRO A 508 3.08 17.56 32.42
CA PRO A 508 2.25 17.65 33.64
C PRO A 508 1.30 16.45 33.78
N GLN A 509 0.83 15.87 32.67
CA GLN A 509 -0.02 14.67 32.68
C GLN A 509 0.81 13.40 32.54
N ARG A 510 1.16 12.79 33.68
CA ARG A 510 2.10 11.65 33.74
C ARG A 510 1.46 10.26 33.66
N LEU A 511 0.13 10.13 33.65
CA LEU A 511 -0.53 8.82 33.74
C LEU A 511 -0.11 7.84 32.64
N LEU A 512 -0.20 8.24 31.37
CA LEU A 512 0.19 7.36 30.25
C LEU A 512 1.67 6.96 30.32
N LEU A 513 2.52 7.91 30.74
CA LEU A 513 3.96 7.70 30.89
C LEU A 513 4.27 6.69 32.01
N VAL A 514 3.58 6.79 33.14
CA VAL A 514 3.74 5.86 34.27
C VAL A 514 3.25 4.47 33.89
N LEU A 515 2.10 4.36 33.22
CA LEU A 515 1.55 3.08 32.77
C LEU A 515 2.46 2.37 31.77
N SER A 516 2.99 3.11 30.78
CA SER A 516 3.96 2.53 29.84
C SER A 516 5.27 2.17 30.54
N ALA A 517 5.71 2.97 31.52
CA ALA A 517 6.92 2.71 32.28
C ALA A 517 6.82 1.41 33.09
N ILE A 518 5.69 1.13 33.74
CA ILE A 518 5.47 -0.13 34.48
C ILE A 518 5.66 -1.33 33.55
N VAL A 519 4.96 -1.36 32.41
CA VAL A 519 5.08 -2.45 31.44
C VAL A 519 6.52 -2.57 30.93
N PHE A 520 7.15 -1.45 30.58
CA PHE A 520 8.51 -1.40 30.08
C PHE A 520 9.53 -1.92 31.11
N PHE A 521 9.60 -1.33 32.30
CA PHE A 521 10.60 -1.69 33.31
C PHE A 521 10.40 -3.11 33.85
N THR A 522 9.17 -3.56 34.06
CA THR A 522 8.92 -4.95 34.46
C THR A 522 9.36 -5.92 33.37
N SER A 523 9.07 -5.63 32.09
CA SER A 523 9.52 -6.47 30.98
C SER A 523 11.05 -6.50 30.88
N VAL A 524 11.72 -5.34 30.99
CA VAL A 524 13.18 -5.28 30.97
C VAL A 524 13.80 -6.03 32.15
N ALA A 525 13.20 -5.94 33.35
CA ALA A 525 13.67 -6.72 34.50
C ALA A 525 13.57 -8.22 34.24
N VAL A 526 12.45 -8.71 33.70
CA VAL A 526 12.28 -10.11 33.31
C VAL A 526 13.34 -10.55 32.31
N LEU A 527 13.65 -9.71 31.32
CA LEU A 527 14.66 -10.02 30.32
C LEU A 527 16.05 -10.28 30.93
N MET A 528 16.40 -9.58 32.01
CA MET A 528 17.74 -9.68 32.62
C MET A 528 17.97 -11.00 33.36
N PHE A 529 16.91 -11.59 33.91
CA PHE A 529 17.02 -12.88 34.61
C PHE A 529 16.45 -14.05 33.82
N ALA A 530 15.81 -13.81 32.68
CA ALA A 530 15.31 -14.89 31.83
C ALA A 530 16.45 -15.84 31.44
N GLY A 531 16.21 -17.15 31.60
CA GLY A 531 17.20 -18.19 31.39
C GLY A 531 16.70 -19.59 31.75
N PRO A 532 17.57 -20.61 31.62
CA PRO A 532 17.19 -22.02 31.74
C PRO A 532 16.81 -22.41 33.18
N ASP A 533 17.39 -21.73 34.17
CA ASP A 533 17.19 -22.01 35.59
C ASP A 533 15.91 -21.39 36.17
N ILE A 534 15.23 -20.55 35.39
CA ILE A 534 14.02 -19.87 35.84
C ILE A 534 12.78 -20.67 35.44
N SER A 535 11.97 -21.00 36.45
CA SER A 535 10.70 -21.67 36.25
C SER A 535 9.77 -20.86 35.35
N TRP A 536 9.09 -21.55 34.42
CA TRP A 536 8.06 -20.97 33.56
C TRP A 536 6.93 -20.30 34.34
N VAL A 537 6.67 -20.77 35.57
CA VAL A 537 5.67 -20.21 36.49
C VAL A 537 6.03 -18.77 36.85
N THR A 538 7.31 -18.45 37.00
CA THR A 538 7.78 -17.09 37.30
C THR A 538 7.40 -16.12 36.19
N TYR A 539 7.68 -16.47 34.92
CA TYR A 539 7.30 -15.63 33.78
C TYR A 539 5.78 -15.46 33.71
N SER A 540 5.05 -16.58 33.80
CA SER A 540 3.59 -16.58 33.70
C SER A 540 2.95 -15.74 34.80
N LEU A 541 3.39 -15.84 36.05
CA LEU A 541 2.87 -15.01 37.15
C LEU A 541 3.12 -13.51 36.91
N ILE A 542 4.34 -13.14 36.53
CA ILE A 542 4.70 -11.73 36.28
C ILE A 542 3.87 -11.15 35.13
N PHE A 543 3.78 -11.85 33.99
CA PHE A 543 3.05 -11.36 32.83
C PHE A 543 1.53 -11.40 33.02
N ASN A 544 0.98 -12.36 33.76
CA ASN A 544 -0.44 -12.33 34.14
C ASN A 544 -0.74 -11.17 35.12
N ALA A 545 0.16 -10.85 36.06
CA ALA A 545 0.00 -9.68 36.91
C ALA A 545 0.06 -8.38 36.09
N LEU A 546 0.98 -8.29 35.12
CA LEU A 546 1.03 -7.17 34.18
C LEU A 546 -0.25 -7.05 33.34
N LEU A 547 -0.79 -8.16 32.83
CA LEU A 547 -2.07 -8.16 32.11
C LEU A 547 -3.22 -7.63 32.95
N LEU A 548 -3.29 -8.03 34.22
CA LEU A 548 -4.30 -7.56 35.16
C LEU A 548 -4.16 -6.04 35.36
N LEU A 549 -2.94 -5.55 35.57
CA LEU A 549 -2.66 -4.11 35.69
C LEU A 549 -3.02 -3.34 34.42
N MET A 550 -2.70 -3.88 33.24
CA MET A 550 -3.04 -3.26 31.96
C MET A 550 -4.56 -3.18 31.76
N ASN A 551 -5.30 -4.24 32.09
CA ASN A 551 -6.77 -4.23 32.04
C ASN A 551 -7.37 -3.25 33.06
N GLY A 552 -6.90 -3.26 34.31
CA GLY A 552 -7.34 -2.30 35.33
C GLY A 552 -7.10 -0.85 34.89
N SER A 553 -5.95 -0.61 34.26
CA SER A 553 -5.59 0.70 33.70
C SER A 553 -6.49 1.11 32.52
N LEU A 554 -6.81 0.18 31.62
CA LEU A 554 -7.76 0.38 30.52
C LEU A 554 -9.16 0.71 31.05
N ILE A 555 -9.65 -0.01 32.05
CA ILE A 555 -10.95 0.25 32.70
C ILE A 555 -10.95 1.63 33.35
N TYR A 556 -9.96 1.93 34.19
CA TYR A 556 -9.82 3.22 34.86
C TYR A 556 -9.78 4.38 33.86
N TYR A 557 -8.94 4.26 32.81
CA TYR A 557 -8.80 5.30 31.80
C TYR A 557 -10.08 5.47 30.99
N SER A 558 -10.75 4.37 30.60
CA SER A 558 -12.02 4.42 29.86
C SER A 558 -13.10 5.21 30.60
N ASN A 559 -13.18 5.06 31.93
CA ASN A 559 -14.08 5.82 32.80
C ASN A 559 -13.67 7.29 32.89
N ARG A 560 -12.37 7.57 33.04
CA ARG A 560 -11.85 8.94 33.20
C ARG A 560 -12.06 9.82 31.96
N ILE A 561 -12.11 9.24 30.76
CA ILE A 561 -12.37 9.95 29.50
C ILE A 561 -13.76 9.67 28.92
N ASN A 562 -14.64 9.02 29.69
CA ASN A 562 -16.01 8.65 29.33
C ASN A 562 -16.15 8.04 27.92
N SER A 563 -15.25 7.11 27.56
CA SER A 563 -15.16 6.54 26.22
C SER A 563 -15.73 5.12 26.17
N GLY A 564 -16.95 4.98 25.63
CA GLY A 564 -17.59 3.67 25.45
C GLY A 564 -16.78 2.70 24.59
N LYS A 565 -16.02 3.21 23.60
CA LYS A 565 -15.14 2.36 22.76
C LYS A 565 -14.00 1.74 23.58
N LEU A 566 -13.38 2.51 24.48
CA LEU A 566 -12.32 2.00 25.34
C LEU A 566 -12.86 1.08 26.43
N ALA A 567 -14.05 1.36 26.96
CA ALA A 567 -14.72 0.48 27.91
C ALA A 567 -15.03 -0.89 27.28
N ASN A 568 -15.55 -0.91 26.05
CA ASN A 568 -15.79 -2.15 25.30
C ASN A 568 -14.51 -2.92 25.03
N LEU A 569 -13.41 -2.23 24.68
CA LEU A 569 -12.11 -2.86 24.49
C LEU A 569 -11.60 -3.47 25.79
N ALA A 570 -11.72 -2.77 26.92
CA ALA A 570 -11.31 -3.28 28.23
C ALA A 570 -12.12 -4.53 28.64
N ILE A 571 -13.43 -4.52 28.41
CA ILE A 571 -14.30 -5.68 28.65
C ILE A 571 -13.91 -6.85 27.75
N ALA A 572 -13.71 -6.59 26.45
CA ALA A 572 -13.29 -7.62 25.49
C ALA A 572 -11.94 -8.24 25.86
N SER A 573 -10.96 -7.43 26.27
CA SER A 573 -9.66 -7.89 26.76
C SER A 573 -9.77 -8.73 28.04
N CYS A 574 -10.65 -8.34 28.96
CA CYS A 574 -10.93 -9.11 30.19
C CYS A 574 -11.59 -10.46 29.86
N LEU A 575 -12.59 -10.47 28.98
CA LEU A 575 -13.25 -11.69 28.53
C LEU A 575 -12.30 -12.62 27.80
N LEU A 576 -11.45 -12.08 26.92
CA LEU A 576 -10.43 -12.87 26.21
C LEU A 576 -9.52 -13.58 27.22
N GLN A 577 -9.05 -12.88 28.26
CA GLN A 577 -8.21 -13.47 29.30
C GLN A 577 -8.97 -14.53 30.11
N LEU A 578 -10.19 -14.25 30.55
CA LEU A 578 -10.99 -15.18 31.35
C LEU A 578 -11.27 -16.46 30.57
N ILE A 579 -11.69 -16.33 29.31
CA ILE A 579 -11.91 -17.47 28.43
C ILE A 579 -10.60 -18.23 28.23
N THR A 580 -9.54 -17.56 27.80
CA THR A 580 -8.31 -18.28 27.45
C THR A 580 -7.62 -18.92 28.64
N ARG A 581 -7.69 -18.33 29.85
CA ARG A 581 -7.20 -18.94 31.09
C ARG A 581 -8.07 -20.12 31.54
N TYR A 582 -9.39 -20.04 31.33
CA TYR A 582 -10.27 -21.19 31.56
C TYR A 582 -9.87 -22.36 30.66
N PHE A 583 -9.70 -22.12 29.36
CA PHE A 583 -9.23 -23.16 28.46
C PHE A 583 -7.84 -23.67 28.87
N ASP A 584 -6.86 -22.80 29.11
CA ASP A 584 -5.49 -23.18 29.49
C ASP A 584 -5.42 -24.06 30.76
N VAL A 585 -6.26 -23.79 31.77
CA VAL A 585 -6.30 -24.56 33.02
C VAL A 585 -7.07 -25.87 32.87
N PHE A 586 -8.20 -25.84 32.16
CA PHE A 586 -9.12 -26.98 32.10
C PHE A 586 -8.97 -27.83 30.84
N TRP A 587 -8.09 -27.48 29.91
CA TRP A 587 -7.87 -28.21 28.65
C TRP A 587 -7.51 -29.67 28.89
N ASP A 588 -6.61 -29.92 29.84
CA ASP A 588 -6.15 -31.26 30.19
C ASP A 588 -7.11 -31.98 31.15
N LEU A 589 -8.07 -31.26 31.76
CA LEU A 589 -9.00 -31.78 32.78
C LEU A 589 -10.39 -32.09 32.22
N LEU A 590 -10.74 -31.60 31.03
CA LEU A 590 -12.05 -31.76 30.42
C LEU A 590 -12.03 -32.82 29.32
N SER A 591 -12.86 -33.85 29.45
CA SER A 591 -13.30 -34.59 28.26
C SER A 591 -13.97 -33.57 27.32
N GLY A 592 -13.57 -33.53 26.05
CA GLY A 592 -13.83 -32.41 25.13
C GLY A 592 -15.29 -31.98 24.95
N SER A 593 -16.28 -32.72 25.47
CA SER A 593 -17.71 -32.39 25.43
C SER A 593 -18.19 -31.45 26.55
N ALA A 594 -17.64 -31.53 27.76
CA ALA A 594 -18.06 -30.68 28.89
C ALA A 594 -17.64 -29.22 28.71
N LEU A 595 -16.56 -28.99 27.97
CA LEU A 595 -15.98 -27.69 27.70
C LEU A 595 -16.90 -26.83 26.80
N PHE A 596 -17.46 -27.39 25.72
CA PHE A 596 -18.39 -26.67 24.84
C PHE A 596 -19.71 -26.29 25.54
N VAL A 597 -20.19 -27.13 26.46
CA VAL A 597 -21.42 -26.86 27.23
C VAL A 597 -21.20 -25.76 28.26
N GLY A 598 -20.10 -25.82 29.02
CA GLY A 598 -19.78 -24.82 30.04
C GLY A 598 -19.48 -23.44 29.44
N THR A 599 -18.73 -23.38 28.35
CA THR A 599 -18.42 -22.11 27.66
C THR A 599 -19.64 -21.49 26.99
N GLY A 600 -20.53 -22.31 26.40
CA GLY A 600 -21.81 -21.84 25.87
C GLY A 600 -22.71 -21.21 26.94
N LEU A 601 -22.79 -21.83 28.13
CA LEU A 601 -23.56 -21.31 29.26
C LEU A 601 -22.97 -20.03 29.83
N LEU A 602 -21.65 -19.95 30.01
CA LEU A 602 -20.98 -18.73 30.50
C LEU A 602 -21.13 -17.55 29.53
N ALA A 603 -21.06 -17.80 28.22
CA ALA A 603 -21.29 -16.75 27.20
C ALA A 603 -22.74 -16.23 27.24
N LEU A 604 -23.71 -17.11 27.44
CA LEU A 604 -25.13 -16.76 27.62
C LEU A 604 -25.37 -15.93 28.88
N ILE A 605 -24.78 -16.34 30.02
CA ILE A 605 -24.92 -15.63 31.30
C ILE A 605 -24.21 -14.27 31.24
N GLY A 606 -22.98 -14.23 30.71
CA GLY A 606 -22.22 -12.98 30.55
C GLY A 606 -22.93 -11.99 29.62
N GLY A 607 -23.45 -12.48 28.47
CA GLY A 607 -24.21 -11.65 27.52
C GLY A 607 -25.49 -11.08 28.11
N THR A 608 -26.24 -11.87 28.89
CA THR A 608 -27.48 -11.42 29.53
C THR A 608 -27.25 -10.46 30.70
N LEU A 609 -26.18 -10.65 31.48
CA LEU A 609 -25.78 -9.71 32.54
C LEU A 609 -25.30 -8.37 31.96
N LEU A 610 -24.55 -8.39 30.85
CA LEU A 610 -24.11 -7.18 30.15
C LEU A 610 -25.29 -6.42 29.52
N GLU A 611 -26.26 -7.13 28.93
CA GLU A 611 -27.49 -6.55 28.38
C GLU A 611 -28.32 -5.88 29.49
N ARG A 612 -28.40 -6.49 30.68
CA ARG A 612 -29.06 -5.90 31.86
C ARG A 612 -28.33 -4.66 32.38
N TYR A 613 -27.00 -4.69 32.44
CA TYR A 613 -26.19 -3.55 32.90
C TYR A 613 -26.24 -2.36 31.93
N ARG A 614 -26.41 -2.62 30.63
CA ARG A 614 -26.57 -1.56 29.62
C ARG A 614 -27.91 -0.83 29.75
N ARG A 615 -28.99 -1.55 30.06
CA ARG A 615 -30.36 -1.00 30.18
C ARG A 615 -30.59 -0.16 31.44
N THR A 616 -29.73 -0.27 32.45
CA THR A 616 -29.81 0.53 33.68
C THR A 616 -29.05 1.86 33.60
N ARG A 617 -28.29 2.11 32.51
CA ARG A 617 -27.52 3.35 32.27
C ARG A 617 -27.96 4.14 31.03
N SER A 618 -28.82 3.58 30.19
CA SER A 618 -29.63 4.33 29.20
C SER A 618 -30.85 4.91 29.87
#